data_AF-A0A5J5P4B1-F1
#
_entry.id   AF-A0A5J5P4B1-F1
#
_cell.length_a   1.000
_cell.length_b   1.000
_cell.length_c   1.000
_cell.angle_alpha   90.00
_cell.angle_beta   90.00
_cell.angle_gamma   90.00
#
_symmetry.space_group_name_H-M   'P 1'
#
loop_
_entity.id
_entity.type
_entity.pdbx_description
1 polymer ?
#
loop_
_entity_poly.entity_id
_entity_poly.type
_entity_poly.pdbx_seq_one_letter_code
_entity_poly.pdbx_strand_id
1 'polypeptide(L)'
;MAKSSFFKTILSSSKLPSMATQSLYLFSLTLLSLLYLAKPFVPTNQFLLNCGSHANASLFNRVFVYDSANPSSVSHSADRSVSVTDRNPSPNSPILYRTARVFTAESSYKFIVKKNGTGTHFVRLHFSPFRARNFDLGSAKFNVVANGFLLVRGFSVSNTVLKEYILEIDGEFLEITFSPFI
;
A
#
# COMPACT_ATOMS: atom_id res chain seq x y z
N MET A 1 -36.63 50.77 -5.96
CA MET A 1 -35.28 51.38 -5.93
C MET A 1 -34.51 50.72 -4.79
N ALA A 2 -33.66 49.74 -5.10
CA ALA A 2 -32.89 48.98 -4.12
C ALA A 2 -31.54 49.68 -3.85
N LYS A 3 -31.11 49.74 -2.59
CA LYS A 3 -29.70 50.01 -2.26
C LYS A 3 -29.16 48.81 -1.48
N SER A 4 -28.20 48.14 -2.10
CA SER A 4 -27.44 47.01 -1.56
C SER A 4 -26.43 47.51 -0.52
N SER A 5 -26.22 46.73 0.53
CA SER A 5 -25.12 46.91 1.50
C SER A 5 -24.08 45.82 1.24
N PHE A 6 -22.88 46.21 0.83
CA PHE A 6 -21.71 45.33 0.74
C PHE A 6 -20.89 45.47 2.04
N PHE A 7 -20.80 44.39 2.83
CA PHE A 7 -19.79 44.30 3.89
C PHE A 7 -18.43 44.01 3.26
N LYS A 8 -17.49 44.94 3.40
CA LYS A 8 -16.10 44.80 2.96
C LYS A 8 -15.27 44.31 4.14
N THR A 9 -14.91 43.03 4.17
CA THR A 9 -13.93 42.52 5.13
C THR A 9 -12.57 43.15 4.83
N ILE A 10 -12.08 44.01 5.72
CA ILE A 10 -10.75 44.61 5.63
C ILE A 10 -9.75 43.59 6.16
N LEU A 11 -8.99 42.95 5.25
CA LEU A 11 -7.75 42.25 5.59
C LEU A 11 -6.68 43.31 5.88
N SER A 12 -6.35 43.50 7.15
CA SER A 12 -5.19 44.29 7.58
C SER A 12 -3.92 43.50 7.30
N SER A 13 -3.05 43.99 6.40
CA SER A 13 -1.71 43.45 6.22
C SER A 13 -0.78 43.99 7.31
N SER A 14 -0.56 43.22 8.37
CA SER A 14 0.54 43.49 9.28
C SER A 14 1.85 43.15 8.56
N LYS A 15 2.75 44.13 8.39
CA LYS A 15 4.13 43.87 7.92
C LYS A 15 4.80 42.92 8.92
N LEU A 16 5.17 41.73 8.46
CA LEU A 16 6.04 40.85 9.25
C LEU A 16 7.38 41.58 9.53
N PRO A 17 7.95 41.48 10.73
CA PRO A 17 9.24 42.10 11.05
C PRO A 17 10.32 41.58 10.09
N SER A 18 11.16 42.48 9.57
CA SER A 18 12.19 42.21 8.54
C SER A 18 13.10 41.01 8.84
N MET A 19 13.43 40.81 10.12
CA MET A 19 14.25 39.66 10.56
C MET A 19 13.52 38.32 10.42
N ALA A 20 12.19 38.28 10.62
CA ALA A 20 11.40 37.07 10.45
C ALA A 20 11.32 36.67 8.97
N THR A 21 11.19 37.64 8.06
CA THR A 21 11.21 37.36 6.61
C THR A 21 12.57 36.84 6.13
N GLN A 22 13.68 37.39 6.63
CA GLN A 22 15.03 36.91 6.27
C GLN A 22 15.29 35.50 6.80
N SER A 23 14.86 35.22 8.05
CA SER A 23 14.96 33.88 8.65
C SER A 23 14.16 32.84 7.85
N LEU A 24 12.94 33.16 7.42
CA LEU A 24 12.11 32.28 6.60
C LEU A 24 12.74 32.01 5.22
N TYR A 25 13.35 33.03 4.59
CA TYR A 25 14.07 32.86 3.32
C TYR A 25 15.28 31.94 3.46
N LEU A 26 16.08 32.14 4.51
CA LEU A 26 17.23 31.27 4.79
C LEU A 26 16.78 29.84 5.06
N PHE A 27 15.73 29.64 5.85
CA PHE A 27 15.16 28.32 6.10
C PHE A 27 14.68 27.65 4.80
N SER A 28 13.96 28.39 3.95
CA SER A 28 13.52 27.89 2.65
C SER A 28 14.69 27.52 1.73
N LEU A 29 15.76 28.32 1.70
CA LEU A 29 16.96 28.02 0.91
C LEU A 29 17.69 26.78 1.45
N THR A 30 17.77 26.62 2.78
CA THR A 30 18.35 25.42 3.39
C THR A 30 17.52 24.17 3.12
N LEU A 31 16.19 24.28 3.16
CA LEU A 31 15.31 23.14 2.84
C LEU A 31 15.44 22.78 1.35
N LEU A 32 15.49 23.78 0.47
CA LEU A 32 15.65 23.55 -0.97
C LEU A 32 17.01 22.92 -1.30
N SER A 33 18.10 23.35 -0.66
CA SER A 33 19.41 22.74 -0.84
C SER A 33 19.47 21.32 -0.30
N LEU A 34 18.86 21.05 0.86
CA LEU A 34 18.72 19.70 1.41
C LEU A 34 17.93 18.78 0.47
N LEU A 35 16.84 19.27 -0.13
CA LEU A 35 16.07 18.52 -1.13
C LEU A 35 16.90 18.24 -2.40
N TYR A 36 17.72 19.20 -2.82
CA TYR A 36 18.60 19.04 -3.99
C TYR A 36 19.72 18.02 -3.76
N LEU A 37 20.18 17.89 -2.51
CA LEU A 37 21.19 16.92 -2.08
C LEU A 37 20.61 15.56 -1.70
N ALA A 38 19.28 15.44 -1.60
CA ALA A 38 18.62 14.20 -1.22
C ALA A 38 18.82 13.14 -2.32
N LYS A 39 19.26 11.94 -1.90
CA LYS A 39 19.35 10.79 -2.79
C LYS A 39 18.04 9.99 -2.75
N PRO A 40 17.63 9.37 -3.87
CA PRO A 40 16.49 8.47 -3.87
C PRO A 40 16.75 7.30 -2.92
N PHE A 41 15.77 7.02 -2.07
CA PHE A 41 15.83 5.88 -1.16
C PHE A 41 15.71 4.57 -1.94
N VAL A 42 16.70 3.70 -1.80
CA VAL A 42 16.68 2.33 -2.36
C VAL A 42 16.50 1.36 -1.20
N PRO A 43 15.32 0.73 -1.05
CA PRO A 43 15.09 -0.21 0.04
C PRO A 43 15.99 -1.44 -0.11
N THR A 44 16.62 -1.87 1.00
CA THR A 44 17.41 -3.11 1.03
C THR A 44 16.53 -4.35 0.83
N ASN A 45 15.30 -4.30 1.35
CA ASN A 45 14.30 -5.35 1.23
C ASN A 45 13.11 -4.81 0.43
N GLN A 46 12.90 -5.36 -0.77
CA GLN A 46 11.78 -4.97 -1.63
C GLN A 46 11.11 -6.22 -2.19
N PHE A 47 9.85 -6.41 -1.79
CA PHE A 47 9.00 -7.49 -2.26
C PHE A 47 7.80 -6.88 -2.98
N LEU A 48 7.66 -7.20 -4.27
CA LEU A 48 6.54 -6.77 -5.09
C LEU A 48 5.90 -8.01 -5.66
N LEU A 49 4.75 -8.41 -5.11
CA LEU A 49 4.05 -9.63 -5.49
C LEU A 49 2.81 -9.36 -6.32
N ASN A 50 2.63 -10.14 -7.38
CA ASN A 50 1.41 -10.24 -8.16
C ASN A 50 0.66 -11.51 -7.75
N CYS A 51 -0.25 -11.36 -6.79
CA CYS A 51 -0.89 -12.50 -6.12
C CYS A 51 -1.87 -13.24 -7.05
N GLY A 52 -1.77 -14.57 -7.09
CA GLY A 52 -2.64 -15.44 -7.90
C GLY A 52 -2.42 -15.34 -9.41
N SER A 53 -1.35 -14.67 -9.86
CA SER A 53 -0.96 -14.59 -11.26
C SER A 53 -0.01 -15.72 -11.66
N HIS A 54 0.13 -15.94 -12.95
CA HIS A 54 1.18 -16.78 -13.56
C HIS A 54 2.21 -15.96 -14.36
N ALA A 55 2.10 -14.63 -14.30
CA ALA A 55 2.97 -13.70 -15.02
C ALA A 55 3.23 -12.43 -14.20
N ASN A 56 4.36 -11.78 -14.49
CA ASN A 56 4.69 -10.50 -13.91
C ASN A 56 3.70 -9.42 -14.34
N ALA A 57 3.47 -8.42 -13.48
CA ALA A 57 2.68 -7.24 -13.80
C ALA A 57 3.49 -5.98 -13.57
N SER A 58 3.29 -4.97 -14.43
CA SER A 58 3.91 -3.65 -14.27
C SER A 58 2.89 -2.64 -13.78
N LEU A 59 3.25 -1.89 -12.74
CA LEU A 59 2.44 -0.79 -12.21
C LEU A 59 3.35 0.33 -11.68
N PHE A 60 3.16 1.55 -12.18
CA PHE A 60 3.97 2.73 -11.82
C PHE A 60 5.50 2.47 -11.94
N ASN A 61 5.95 1.96 -13.10
CA ASN A 61 7.35 1.60 -13.38
C ASN A 61 7.98 0.58 -12.42
N ARG A 62 7.16 -0.18 -11.69
CA ARG A 62 7.60 -1.26 -10.83
C ARG A 62 7.07 -2.59 -11.36
N VAL A 63 7.91 -3.62 -11.31
CA VAL A 63 7.56 -4.98 -11.72
C VAL A 63 7.18 -5.79 -10.48
N PHE A 64 5.97 -6.33 -10.49
CA PHE A 64 5.44 -7.23 -9.48
C PHE A 64 5.59 -8.66 -10.00
N VAL A 65 6.32 -9.48 -9.25
CA VAL A 65 6.61 -10.88 -9.59
C VAL A 65 5.45 -11.76 -9.15
N TYR A 66 5.03 -12.68 -10.00
CA TYR A 66 3.93 -13.60 -9.65
C TYR A 66 4.28 -14.48 -8.45
N ASP A 67 3.31 -14.70 -7.57
CA ASP A 67 3.56 -15.35 -6.27
C ASP A 67 3.87 -16.85 -6.36
N SER A 68 3.48 -17.53 -7.44
CA SER A 68 3.85 -18.91 -7.69
C SER A 68 5.27 -19.09 -8.26
N ALA A 69 6.00 -17.99 -8.50
CA ALA A 69 7.41 -18.07 -8.87
C ALA A 69 8.27 -18.68 -7.75
N ASN A 70 7.74 -18.73 -6.52
CA ASN A 70 8.40 -19.22 -5.31
C ASN A 70 9.85 -18.72 -5.21
N PRO A 71 10.09 -17.38 -5.21
CA PRO A 71 11.43 -16.87 -5.03
C PRO A 71 11.94 -17.33 -3.65
N SER A 72 13.24 -17.56 -3.51
CA SER A 72 13.85 -18.11 -2.28
C SER A 72 13.56 -17.30 -1.01
N SER A 73 13.09 -16.06 -1.15
CA SER A 73 12.77 -15.13 -0.08
C SER A 73 11.27 -14.96 0.21
N VAL A 74 10.37 -15.61 -0.52
CA VAL A 74 8.91 -15.52 -0.29
C VAL A 74 8.26 -16.89 -0.42
N SER A 75 7.46 -17.24 0.58
CA SER A 75 6.63 -18.45 0.58
C SER A 75 5.20 -18.12 1.00
N HIS A 76 4.25 -19.00 0.65
CA HIS A 76 2.86 -18.88 1.06
C HIS A 76 2.23 -20.25 1.33
N SER A 77 1.16 -20.28 2.13
CA SER A 77 0.40 -21.51 2.41
C SER A 77 -0.32 -22.02 1.14
N ALA A 78 0.30 -22.96 0.42
CA ALA A 78 -0.21 -23.44 -0.87
C ALA A 78 -1.52 -24.24 -0.73
N ASP A 79 -1.59 -25.14 0.25
CA ASP A 79 -2.64 -26.17 0.37
C ASP A 79 -4.05 -25.62 0.66
N ARG A 80 -4.18 -24.33 1.00
CA ARG A 80 -5.44 -23.69 1.40
C ARG A 80 -5.72 -22.39 0.64
N SER A 81 -5.23 -22.32 -0.60
CA SER A 81 -5.37 -21.14 -1.44
C SER A 81 -5.73 -21.47 -2.89
N VAL A 82 -6.39 -20.54 -3.57
CA VAL A 82 -6.81 -20.66 -4.97
C VAL A 82 -6.43 -19.39 -5.72
N SER A 83 -5.71 -19.53 -6.83
CA SER A 83 -5.48 -18.44 -7.78
C SER A 83 -6.73 -18.19 -8.62
N VAL A 84 -7.17 -16.93 -8.70
CA VAL A 84 -8.32 -16.52 -9.50
C VAL A 84 -7.98 -15.34 -10.39
N THR A 85 -8.68 -15.26 -11.53
CA THR A 85 -8.50 -14.22 -12.54
C THR A 85 -9.85 -13.62 -12.88
N ASP A 86 -9.91 -12.30 -12.92
CA ASP A 86 -11.05 -11.55 -13.42
C ASP A 86 -11.17 -11.79 -14.94
N ARG A 87 -12.28 -12.38 -15.36
CA ARG A 87 -12.56 -12.67 -16.77
C ARG A 87 -13.16 -11.47 -17.50
N ASN A 88 -13.63 -10.45 -16.79
CA ASN A 88 -14.23 -9.26 -17.37
C ASN A 88 -13.73 -7.99 -16.66
N PRO A 89 -12.40 -7.73 -16.67
CA PRO A 89 -11.84 -6.57 -16.01
C PRO A 89 -12.26 -5.29 -16.73
N SER A 90 -12.48 -4.22 -15.98
CA SER A 90 -12.66 -2.89 -16.56
C SER A 90 -11.49 -2.55 -17.49
N PRO A 91 -11.72 -1.91 -18.66
CA PRO A 91 -10.65 -1.58 -19.61
C PRO A 91 -9.51 -0.77 -18.99
N ASN A 92 -9.84 0.08 -18.01
CA ASN A 92 -8.88 0.94 -17.31
C ASN A 92 -8.22 0.26 -16.10
N SER A 93 -8.61 -0.98 -15.77
CA SER A 93 -8.06 -1.70 -14.63
C SER A 93 -6.61 -2.16 -14.91
N PRO A 94 -5.63 -1.74 -14.10
CA PRO A 94 -4.26 -2.23 -14.19
C PRO A 94 -4.17 -3.75 -14.09
N ILE A 95 -3.18 -4.34 -14.78
CA ILE A 95 -2.98 -5.80 -14.82
C ILE A 95 -2.83 -6.39 -13.40
N LEU A 96 -2.17 -5.68 -12.48
CA LEU A 96 -1.99 -6.09 -11.08
C LEU A 96 -3.31 -6.38 -10.35
N TYR A 97 -4.41 -5.76 -10.76
CA TYR A 97 -5.72 -5.89 -10.11
C TYR A 97 -6.66 -6.88 -10.80
N ARG A 98 -6.16 -7.62 -11.80
CA ARG A 98 -6.95 -8.62 -12.57
C ARG A 98 -6.81 -10.04 -12.02
N THR A 99 -5.92 -10.26 -11.06
CA THR A 99 -5.71 -11.55 -10.41
C THR A 99 -5.72 -11.38 -8.90
N ALA A 100 -6.05 -12.45 -8.19
CA ALA A 100 -5.96 -12.51 -6.75
C ALA A 100 -5.66 -13.93 -6.29
N ARG A 101 -5.01 -14.06 -5.14
CA ARG A 101 -4.97 -15.31 -4.37
C ARG A 101 -6.08 -15.27 -3.33
N VAL A 102 -6.97 -16.25 -3.38
CA VAL A 102 -8.05 -16.44 -2.42
C VAL A 102 -7.60 -17.46 -1.39
N PHE A 103 -7.64 -17.12 -0.11
CA PHE A 103 -7.42 -18.07 0.98
C PHE A 103 -8.76 -18.60 1.48
N THR A 104 -8.92 -19.92 1.48
CA THR A 104 -10.17 -20.59 1.93
C THR A 104 -10.12 -20.99 3.40
N ALA A 105 -9.01 -20.72 4.07
CA ALA A 105 -8.81 -20.83 5.50
C ALA A 105 -7.70 -19.86 5.92
N GLU A 106 -7.38 -19.83 7.20
CA GLU A 106 -6.20 -19.10 7.66
C GLU A 106 -4.94 -19.56 6.91
N SER A 107 -4.22 -18.58 6.38
CA SER A 107 -3.06 -18.78 5.52
C SER A 107 -2.18 -17.54 5.55
N SER A 108 -0.88 -17.72 5.30
CA SER A 108 0.08 -16.62 5.38
C SER A 108 0.94 -16.50 4.12
N TYR A 109 1.46 -15.29 3.91
CA TYR A 109 2.68 -15.04 3.16
C TYR A 109 3.82 -14.81 4.14
N LYS A 110 4.95 -15.47 3.93
CA LYS A 110 6.17 -15.30 4.73
C LYS A 110 7.31 -14.79 3.84
N PHE A 111 7.87 -13.65 4.23
CA PHE A 111 8.97 -12.96 3.55
C PHE A 111 10.23 -13.04 4.41
N ILE A 112 11.35 -13.47 3.81
CA ILE A 112 12.67 -13.49 4.45
C ILE A 112 13.34 -12.14 4.26
N VAL A 113 13.53 -11.40 5.34
CA VAL A 113 14.05 -10.03 5.32
C VAL A 113 15.56 -10.06 5.58
N LYS A 114 16.35 -9.52 4.63
CA LYS A 114 17.84 -9.49 4.69
C LYS A 114 18.36 -8.58 5.80
N LYS A 115 19.59 -8.84 6.26
CA LYS A 115 20.34 -8.09 7.29
C LYS A 115 19.63 -8.04 8.66
N ASN A 116 19.25 -9.21 9.17
CA ASN A 116 18.58 -9.41 10.46
C ASN A 116 17.18 -8.78 10.58
N GLY A 117 16.56 -8.42 9.45
CA GLY A 117 15.16 -8.01 9.27
C GLY A 117 14.58 -6.89 10.14
N THR A 118 15.34 -6.45 11.13
CA THR A 118 14.91 -5.58 12.20
C THR A 118 14.87 -4.14 11.72
N GLY A 119 13.79 -3.45 12.02
CA GLY A 119 13.60 -2.04 11.71
C GLY A 119 12.26 -1.73 11.09
N THR A 120 12.14 -0.54 10.53
CA THR A 120 10.89 -0.01 9.98
C THR A 120 10.69 -0.42 8.52
N HIS A 121 9.54 -1.01 8.22
CA HIS A 121 9.16 -1.45 6.87
C HIS A 121 7.81 -0.89 6.47
N PHE A 122 7.65 -0.64 5.17
CA PHE A 122 6.37 -0.30 4.57
C PHE A 122 5.67 -1.56 4.07
N VAL A 123 4.45 -1.80 4.56
CA VAL A 123 3.58 -2.87 4.08
C VAL A 123 2.44 -2.26 3.29
N ARG A 124 2.34 -2.61 2.00
CA ARG A 124 1.30 -2.16 1.08
C ARG A 124 0.45 -3.34 0.63
N LEU A 125 -0.82 -3.36 1.04
CA LEU A 125 -1.78 -4.38 0.67
C LEU A 125 -2.74 -3.85 -0.39
N HIS A 126 -2.80 -4.57 -1.50
CA HIS A 126 -3.63 -4.25 -2.65
C HIS A 126 -4.86 -5.16 -2.66
N PHE A 127 -6.06 -4.59 -2.60
CA PHE A 127 -7.31 -5.35 -2.65
C PHE A 127 -8.16 -4.86 -3.81
N SER A 128 -8.56 -5.78 -4.69
CA SER A 128 -9.45 -5.48 -5.81
C SER A 128 -10.63 -6.45 -5.82
N PRO A 129 -11.88 -5.97 -5.70
CA PRO A 129 -13.05 -6.83 -5.71
C PRO A 129 -13.44 -7.17 -7.15
N PHE A 130 -13.64 -8.46 -7.41
CA PHE A 130 -14.24 -8.97 -8.64
C PHE A 130 -14.85 -10.36 -8.37
N ARG A 131 -15.65 -10.86 -9.31
CA ARG A 131 -16.19 -12.22 -9.25
C ARG A 131 -15.36 -13.14 -10.13
N ALA A 132 -14.95 -14.28 -9.59
CA ALA A 132 -14.23 -15.28 -10.35
C ALA A 132 -14.53 -16.68 -9.84
N ARG A 133 -14.86 -17.60 -10.76
CA ARG A 133 -15.32 -18.95 -10.44
C ARG A 133 -16.51 -18.87 -9.45
N ASN A 134 -16.39 -19.50 -8.30
CA ASN A 134 -17.34 -19.55 -7.19
C ASN A 134 -17.04 -18.53 -6.08
N PHE A 135 -16.13 -17.57 -6.30
CA PHE A 135 -15.74 -16.56 -5.32
C PHE A 135 -16.25 -15.17 -5.71
N ASP A 136 -16.92 -14.51 -4.78
CA ASP A 136 -17.26 -13.08 -4.84
C ASP A 136 -16.38 -12.30 -3.87
N LEU A 137 -15.26 -11.77 -4.38
CA LEU A 137 -14.26 -11.06 -3.58
C LEU A 137 -14.79 -9.75 -3.00
N GLY A 138 -15.87 -9.19 -3.57
CA GLY A 138 -16.52 -7.98 -3.05
C GLY A 138 -17.33 -8.23 -1.77
N SER A 139 -17.78 -9.47 -1.58
CA SER A 139 -18.51 -9.91 -0.39
C SER A 139 -17.63 -10.52 0.70
N ALA A 140 -16.36 -10.82 0.38
CA ALA A 140 -15.45 -11.49 1.28
C ALA A 140 -15.19 -10.65 2.54
N LYS A 141 -15.14 -11.32 3.70
CA LYS A 141 -14.78 -10.74 4.99
C LYS A 141 -13.59 -11.48 5.58
N PHE A 142 -12.56 -10.75 6.01
CA PHE A 142 -11.34 -11.36 6.54
C PHE A 142 -10.61 -10.43 7.52
N ASN A 143 -9.76 -11.00 8.36
CA ASN A 143 -8.76 -10.27 9.14
C ASN A 143 -7.43 -10.32 8.40
N VAL A 144 -6.58 -9.32 8.64
CA VAL A 144 -5.16 -9.37 8.26
C VAL A 144 -4.31 -9.02 9.47
N VAL A 145 -3.33 -9.86 9.75
CA VAL A 145 -2.37 -9.71 10.84
C VAL A 145 -0.96 -9.78 10.24
N ALA A 146 -0.06 -8.89 10.67
CA ALA A 146 1.35 -8.94 10.30
C ALA A 146 2.21 -9.07 11.56
N ASN A 147 2.99 -10.15 11.72
CA ASN A 147 3.79 -10.42 12.92
C ASN A 147 3.05 -10.15 14.25
N GLY A 148 1.79 -10.56 14.35
CA GLY A 148 0.95 -10.31 15.54
C GLY A 148 0.24 -8.96 15.59
N PHE A 149 0.60 -7.99 14.75
CA PHE A 149 -0.10 -6.71 14.62
C PHE A 149 -1.35 -6.85 13.75
N LEU A 150 -2.53 -6.59 14.33
CA LEU A 150 -3.79 -6.56 13.60
C LEU A 150 -3.86 -5.34 12.66
N LEU A 151 -3.77 -5.56 11.35
CA LEU A 151 -3.81 -4.51 10.34
C LEU A 151 -5.23 -4.10 9.95
N VAL A 152 -6.11 -5.09 9.80
CA VAL A 152 -7.56 -4.89 9.58
C VAL A 152 -8.36 -6.03 10.22
N ARG A 153 -9.57 -5.70 10.70
CA ARG A 153 -10.50 -6.64 11.32
C ARG A 153 -11.83 -6.65 10.57
N GLY A 154 -12.36 -7.85 10.23
CA GLY A 154 -13.65 -8.01 9.55
C GLY A 154 -13.76 -7.20 8.26
N PHE A 155 -12.65 -7.08 7.53
CA PHE A 155 -12.51 -6.18 6.40
C PHE A 155 -13.21 -6.73 5.17
N SER A 156 -13.93 -5.87 4.46
CA SER A 156 -14.59 -6.15 3.17
C SER A 156 -14.36 -4.98 2.21
N VAL A 157 -14.36 -5.25 0.91
CA VAL A 157 -13.91 -4.27 -0.09
C VAL A 157 -14.91 -4.20 -1.24
N SER A 158 -15.48 -3.02 -1.50
CA SER A 158 -16.42 -2.81 -2.62
C SER A 158 -15.77 -2.16 -3.84
N ASN A 159 -14.60 -1.53 -3.68
CA ASN A 159 -13.82 -0.89 -4.74
C ASN A 159 -12.33 -1.19 -4.53
N THR A 160 -11.53 -1.17 -5.60
CA THR A 160 -10.09 -1.37 -5.49
C THR A 160 -9.47 -0.38 -4.50
N VAL A 161 -8.76 -0.89 -3.49
CA VAL A 161 -8.17 -0.08 -2.41
C VAL A 161 -6.74 -0.52 -2.13
N LEU A 162 -5.91 0.48 -1.83
CA LEU A 162 -4.55 0.31 -1.32
C LEU A 162 -4.56 0.64 0.17
N LYS A 163 -4.07 -0.28 1.00
CA LYS A 163 -3.80 -0.04 2.42
C LYS A 163 -2.30 0.01 2.63
N GLU A 164 -1.81 1.04 3.29
CA GLU A 164 -0.40 1.22 3.61
C GLU A 164 -0.20 1.28 5.12
N TYR A 165 0.81 0.59 5.60
CA TYR A 165 1.20 0.50 7.00
C TYR A 165 2.70 0.70 7.14
N ILE A 166 3.10 1.30 8.25
CA ILE A 166 4.50 1.39 8.68
C ILE A 166 4.62 0.48 9.90
N LEU A 167 5.39 -0.59 9.77
CA LEU A 167 5.55 -1.60 10.81
C LEU A 167 7.01 -1.68 11.23
N GLU A 168 7.23 -1.73 12.53
CA GLU A 168 8.52 -2.16 13.06
C GLU A 168 8.51 -3.68 13.13
N ILE A 169 9.50 -4.30 12.47
CA ILE A 169 9.70 -5.74 12.48
C ILE A 169 10.89 -5.99 13.39
N ASP A 170 10.74 -6.96 14.29
CA ASP A 170 11.82 -7.50 15.10
C ASP A 170 12.03 -8.96 14.68
N GLY A 171 13.23 -9.26 14.16
CA GLY A 171 13.58 -10.57 13.61
C GLY A 171 13.64 -10.66 12.08
N GLU A 172 13.80 -11.89 11.57
CA GLU A 172 14.22 -12.16 10.19
C GLU A 172 13.07 -12.31 9.18
N PHE A 173 11.82 -12.37 9.66
CA PHE A 173 10.66 -12.64 8.83
C PHE A 173 9.57 -11.60 9.01
N LEU A 174 8.97 -11.22 7.88
CA LEU A 174 7.63 -10.63 7.87
C LEU A 174 6.65 -11.74 7.50
N GLU A 175 5.71 -12.04 8.36
CA GLU A 175 4.60 -12.95 8.10
C GLU A 175 3.29 -12.18 8.10
N ILE A 176 2.58 -12.23 6.99
CA ILE A 176 1.26 -11.61 6.80
C ILE A 176 0.23 -12.71 6.70
N THR A 177 -0.60 -12.83 7.72
CA THR A 177 -1.65 -13.84 7.86
C THR A 177 -3.00 -13.25 7.50
N PHE A 178 -3.75 -13.99 6.68
CA PHE A 178 -5.11 -13.68 6.27
C PHE A 178 -6.06 -14.73 6.85
N SER A 179 -7.05 -14.29 7.60
CA SER A 179 -8.02 -15.19 8.25
C SER A 179 -9.43 -14.87 7.75
N PRO A 180 -9.98 -15.65 6.80
CA PRO A 180 -11.32 -15.45 6.28
C PRO A 180 -12.39 -15.76 7.32
N PHE A 181 -13.49 -15.00 7.30
CA PHE A 181 -14.71 -15.31 8.03
C PHE A 181 -15.50 -16.24 7.13
N ILE A 182 -15.37 -17.55 7.38
CA ILE A 182 -16.08 -18.61 6.66
C ILE A 182 -17.48 -18.75 7.26
#